data_AF-A0A1G1JY66-F1
#
_entry.id   AF-A0A1G1JY66-F1
#
_cell.length_a   1.000
_cell.length_b   1.000
_cell.length_c   1.000
_cell.angle_alpha   90.00
_cell.angle_beta   90.00
_cell.angle_gamma   90.00
#
_symmetry.space_group_name_H-M   'P 1'
#
loop_
_entity.id
_entity.type
_entity.pdbx_description
1 polymer ?
#
loop_
_entity_poly.entity_id
_entity_poly.type
_entity_poly.pdbx_seq_one_letter_code
_entity_poly.pdbx_strand_id
1 'polypeptide(L)'
;MFDLKFTDEAKRQREALKADPARTAAWNQVKKSLGYLQTNPRHPSLNTHEYSSMSHPWDPKGKVFEAYAQNNTPSAYRVFWCYGPAKKQITIIAITPHP
;
A
#
# COMPACT_ATOMS: atom_id res chain seq x y z
N MET A 1 -14.23 1.93 -8.65
CA MET A 1 -13.77 1.67 -7.28
C MET A 1 -13.29 0.23 -7.20
N PHE A 2 -12.11 0.01 -6.64
CA PHE A 2 -11.53 -1.30 -6.38
C PHE A 2 -11.96 -1.79 -4.99
N ASP A 3 -12.07 -3.10 -4.81
CA ASP A 3 -12.13 -3.74 -3.49
C ASP A 3 -10.68 -3.90 -2.98
N LEU A 4 -10.39 -3.39 -1.78
CA LEU A 4 -9.07 -3.52 -1.18
C LEU A 4 -9.03 -4.75 -0.28
N LYS A 5 -8.19 -5.72 -0.66
CA LYS A 5 -7.83 -6.85 0.20
C LYS A 5 -6.45 -6.62 0.80
N PHE A 6 -6.21 -7.24 1.94
CA PHE A 6 -4.95 -7.14 2.67
C PHE A 6 -4.44 -8.55 2.89
N THR A 7 -3.14 -8.78 2.63
CA THR A 7 -2.45 -9.96 3.16
C THR A 7 -2.44 -9.91 4.69
N ASP A 8 -2.15 -11.04 5.34
CA ASP A 8 -2.04 -11.08 6.80
C ASP A 8 -0.95 -10.14 7.33
N GLU A 9 0.15 -10.01 6.60
CA GLU A 9 1.23 -9.07 6.90
C GLU A 9 0.75 -7.61 6.81
N ALA A 10 0.13 -7.22 5.69
CA ALA A 10 -0.40 -5.87 5.54
C ALA A 10 -1.47 -5.55 6.59
N LYS A 11 -2.30 -6.53 6.96
CA LYS A 11 -3.31 -6.36 8.01
C LYS A 11 -2.66 -6.11 9.37
N ARG A 12 -1.65 -6.91 9.75
CA ARG A 12 -0.88 -6.71 10.99
C ARG A 12 -0.21 -5.34 11.04
N GLN A 13 0.48 -4.96 9.96
CA GLN A 13 1.19 -3.68 9.86
C GLN A 13 0.22 -2.49 9.93
N ARG A 14 -0.93 -2.60 9.26
CA ARG A 14 -1.99 -1.57 9.31
C ARG A 14 -2.53 -1.38 10.72
N GLU A 15 -2.89 -2.47 11.41
CA GLU A 15 -3.47 -2.37 12.75
C GLU A 15 -2.42 -1.87 13.75
N ALA A 16 -1.15 -2.29 13.65
CA ALA A 16 -0.07 -1.76 14.47
C ALA A 16 0.13 -0.24 14.24
N LEU A 17 0.17 0.21 12.99
CA LEU A 17 0.30 1.63 12.65
C LEU A 17 -0.89 2.46 13.16
N LYS A 18 -2.10 1.93 13.03
CA LYS A 18 -3.34 2.58 13.48
C LYS A 18 -3.42 2.69 15.00
N ALA A 19 -2.86 1.71 15.72
CA ALA A 19 -2.90 1.65 17.18
C ALA A 19 -1.83 2.52 17.86
N ASP A 20 -0.77 2.92 17.16
CA ASP A 20 0.32 3.73 17.71
C ASP A 20 -0.01 5.24 17.70
N PRO A 21 -0.25 5.86 18.88
CA PRO A 21 -0.59 7.28 18.96
C PRO A 21 0.52 8.20 18.43
N ALA A 22 1.79 7.79 18.57
CA ALA A 22 2.94 8.55 18.08
C ALA A 22 3.00 8.58 16.54
N ARG A 23 2.31 7.65 15.86
CA ARG A 23 2.28 7.54 14.39
C ARG A 23 0.96 7.98 13.77
N THR A 24 0.09 8.68 14.51
CA THR A 24 -1.21 9.16 14.02
C THR A 24 -1.11 9.91 12.67
N ALA A 25 -0.08 10.75 12.49
CA ALA A 25 0.13 11.49 11.25
C ALA A 25 0.48 10.57 10.06
N ALA A 26 1.30 9.54 10.30
CA ALA A 26 1.63 8.54 9.28
C ALA A 26 0.42 7.67 8.97
N TRP A 27 -0.36 7.26 9.98
CA TRP A 27 -1.61 6.54 9.78
C TRP A 27 -2.60 7.31 8.89
N ASN A 28 -2.79 8.61 9.15
CA ASN A 28 -3.68 9.43 8.32
C ASN A 28 -3.23 9.50 6.85
N GLN A 29 -1.93 9.57 6.60
CA GLN A 29 -1.37 9.59 5.25
C GLN A 29 -1.52 8.22 4.55
N VAL A 30 -1.24 7.12 5.24
CA VAL A 30 -1.49 5.76 4.73
C VAL A 30 -2.97 5.57 4.44
N LYS A 31 -3.87 5.98 5.35
CA LYS A 31 -5.33 5.89 5.16
C LYS A 31 -5.77 6.65 3.90
N LYS A 32 -5.20 7.84 3.67
CA LYS A 32 -5.47 8.64 2.47
C LYS A 32 -5.00 7.93 1.19
N SER A 33 -3.79 7.37 1.19
CA SER A 33 -3.26 6.61 0.05
C SER A 33 -4.08 5.35 -0.24
N LEU A 34 -4.55 4.64 0.78
CA LEU A 34 -5.49 3.52 0.60
C LEU A 34 -6.80 4.00 -0.07
N GLY A 35 -7.35 5.13 0.37
CA GLY A 35 -8.54 5.74 -0.26
C GLY A 35 -8.31 6.09 -1.74
N TYR A 36 -7.12 6.58 -2.09
CA TYR A 36 -6.76 6.80 -3.49
C TYR A 36 -6.63 5.48 -4.26
N LEU A 37 -5.95 4.46 -3.74
CA LEU A 37 -5.88 3.15 -4.42
C LEU A 37 -7.27 2.57 -4.69
N GLN A 38 -8.20 2.75 -3.75
CA GLN A 38 -9.57 2.30 -3.89
C GLN A 38 -10.32 3.01 -5.02
N THR A 39 -10.04 4.28 -5.30
CA THR A 39 -10.84 5.11 -6.21
C THR A 39 -10.13 5.42 -7.53
N ASN A 40 -8.84 5.76 -7.46
CA ASN A 40 -7.95 6.07 -8.56
C ASN A 40 -6.49 5.63 -8.21
N PRO A 41 -6.08 4.39 -8.56
CA PRO A 41 -4.72 3.91 -8.30
C PRO A 41 -3.63 4.65 -9.11
N ARG A 42 -4.01 5.52 -10.05
CA ARG A 42 -3.12 6.40 -10.81
C ARG A 42 -3.13 7.84 -10.28
N HIS A 43 -3.65 8.07 -9.08
CA HIS A 43 -3.67 9.39 -8.48
C HIS A 43 -2.24 9.95 -8.33
N PRO A 44 -1.94 11.18 -8.78
CA PRO A 44 -0.57 11.70 -8.83
C PRO A 44 0.18 11.68 -7.49
N SER A 45 -0.54 11.88 -6.37
CA SER A 45 0.06 11.86 -5.03
C SER A 45 0.58 10.48 -4.59
N LEU A 46 0.14 9.39 -5.23
CA LEU A 46 0.62 8.04 -4.92
C LEU A 46 2.02 7.81 -5.47
N ASN A 47 2.46 8.55 -6.48
CA ASN A 47 3.75 8.37 -7.16
C ASN A 47 4.08 6.89 -7.43
N THR A 48 3.08 6.15 -7.93
CA THR A 48 3.14 4.70 -8.07
C THR A 48 4.20 4.28 -9.09
N HIS A 49 5.04 3.31 -8.75
CA HIS A 49 5.97 2.68 -9.68
C HIS A 49 6.01 1.15 -9.52
N GLU A 50 6.48 0.45 -10.55
CA GLU A 50 6.65 -1.00 -10.51
C GLU A 50 7.82 -1.37 -9.58
N TYR A 51 7.57 -2.33 -8.68
CA TYR A 51 8.53 -2.78 -7.68
C TYR A 51 8.93 -4.23 -7.95
N SER A 52 10.18 -4.44 -8.38
CA SER A 52 10.67 -5.74 -8.85
C SER A 52 11.23 -6.65 -7.75
N SER A 53 11.49 -6.11 -6.55
CA SER A 53 12.08 -6.89 -5.44
C SER A 53 11.03 -7.67 -4.62
N MET A 54 9.76 -7.63 -5.01
CA MET A 54 8.67 -8.38 -4.39
C MET A 54 7.89 -9.14 -5.46
N SER A 55 7.67 -10.43 -5.23
CA SER A 55 6.86 -11.26 -6.11
C SER A 55 5.37 -11.05 -5.87
N HIS A 56 4.57 -11.12 -6.93
CA HIS A 56 3.13 -11.07 -6.82
C HIS A 56 2.58 -12.35 -6.17
N PRO A 57 1.65 -12.27 -5.18
CA PRO A 57 1.33 -13.42 -4.32
C PRO A 57 0.65 -14.61 -5.02
N TRP A 58 0.05 -14.40 -6.20
CA TRP A 58 -0.71 -15.43 -6.92
C TRP A 58 -0.26 -15.67 -8.36
N ASP A 59 0.64 -14.83 -8.88
CA ASP A 59 1.04 -14.87 -10.28
C ASP A 59 2.53 -14.55 -10.35
N PRO A 60 3.41 -15.52 -10.61
CA PRO A 60 4.86 -15.29 -10.68
C PRO A 60 5.28 -14.26 -11.75
N LYS A 61 4.43 -13.98 -12.74
CA LYS A 61 4.64 -12.96 -13.78
C LYS A 61 3.90 -11.66 -13.50
N GLY A 62 3.12 -11.62 -12.41
CA GLY A 62 2.33 -10.47 -11.98
C GLY A 62 3.22 -9.36 -11.44
N LYS A 63 2.77 -8.12 -11.63
CA LYS A 63 3.49 -6.93 -11.17
C LYS A 63 3.10 -6.55 -9.75
N VAL A 64 4.09 -6.16 -8.96
CA VAL A 64 3.89 -5.44 -7.71
C VAL A 64 4.23 -3.98 -7.93
N PHE A 65 3.52 -3.10 -7.22
CA PHE A 65 3.70 -1.67 -7.29
C PHE A 65 4.01 -1.12 -5.91
N GLU A 66 4.90 -0.14 -5.85
CA GLU A 66 5.12 0.69 -4.68
C GLU A 66 4.32 1.99 -4.84
N ALA A 67 3.55 2.37 -3.82
CA ALA A 67 2.91 3.67 -3.72
C ALA A 67 3.41 4.43 -2.49
N TYR A 68 3.61 5.74 -2.66
CA TYR A 68 4.08 6.64 -1.64
C TYR A 68 2.89 7.01 -0.75
N ALA A 69 2.99 6.66 0.55
CA ALA A 69 2.08 7.20 1.55
C ALA A 69 2.58 8.52 2.10
N GLN A 70 3.90 8.65 2.25
CA GLN A 70 4.56 9.86 2.70
C GLN A 70 5.76 10.17 1.78
N ASN A 71 6.19 11.43 1.75
CA ASN A 71 7.40 11.84 1.05
C ASN A 71 8.19 12.82 1.90
N ASN A 72 9.49 12.97 1.64
CA ASN A 72 10.38 13.96 2.28
C ASN A 72 10.40 13.89 3.84
N THR A 73 10.31 12.69 4.40
CA THR A 73 10.43 12.46 5.85
C THR A 73 11.25 11.21 6.12
N PRO A 74 12.06 11.16 7.20
CA PRO A 74 12.69 9.92 7.64
C PRO A 74 11.64 8.82 7.84
N SER A 75 11.97 7.60 7.42
CA SER A 75 11.08 6.43 7.52
C SER A 75 9.70 6.63 6.87
N ALA A 76 9.66 7.35 5.74
CA ALA A 76 8.43 7.58 4.99
C ALA A 76 7.72 6.27 4.63
N TYR A 77 6.42 6.17 4.94
CA TYR A 77 5.67 4.95 4.63
C TYR A 77 5.49 4.73 3.12
N ARG A 78 5.54 3.45 2.76
CA ARG A 78 5.21 2.90 1.44
C ARG A 78 4.10 1.87 1.57
N VAL A 79 3.29 1.77 0.52
CA VAL A 79 2.24 0.76 0.37
C VAL A 79 2.60 -0.07 -0.85
N PHE A 80 2.87 -1.36 -0.64
CA PHE A 80 3.13 -2.32 -1.71
C PHE A 80 1.82 -3.02 -2.07
N TRP A 81 1.50 -3.07 -3.36
CA TRP A 81 0.20 -3.58 -3.81
C TRP A 81 0.24 -4.18 -5.20
N CYS A 82 -0.77 -4.98 -5.55
CA CYS A 82 -0.97 -5.52 -6.88
C CYS A 82 -2.45 -5.58 -7.27
N TYR A 83 -2.73 -5.76 -8.56
CA TYR A 83 -4.09 -6.02 -9.04
C TYR A 83 -4.50 -7.47 -8.82
N GLY A 84 -5.78 -7.69 -8.51
CA GLY A 84 -6.33 -9.03 -8.39
C GLY A 84 -6.18 -9.67 -7.00
N PRO A 85 -6.40 -10.99 -6.88
CA PRO A 85 -6.70 -11.92 -7.99
C PRO A 85 -8.08 -11.74 -8.63
N ALA A 86 -9.05 -11.13 -7.93
CA ALA A 86 -10.39 -10.92 -8.48
C ALA A 86 -10.47 -9.67 -9.39
N LYS A 87 -11.48 -9.63 -10.28
CA LYS A 87 -11.77 -8.42 -11.07
C LYS A 87 -12.09 -7.25 -10.16
N LYS A 88 -11.59 -6.05 -10.51
CA LYS A 88 -11.75 -4.81 -9.72
C LYS A 88 -11.26 -4.96 -8.28
N GLN A 89 -10.23 -5.76 -8.04
CA GLN A 89 -9.59 -5.89 -6.73
C GLN A 89 -8.16 -5.31 -6.77
N ILE A 90 -7.76 -4.70 -5.67
CA ILE A 90 -6.36 -4.43 -5.36
C ILE A 90 -6.02 -5.18 -4.07
N THR A 91 -4.90 -5.88 -4.06
CA THR A 91 -4.35 -6.48 -2.85
C THR A 91 -3.22 -5.60 -2.34
N ILE A 92 -3.32 -5.20 -1.08
CA ILE A 92 -2.24 -4.61 -0.31
C ILE A 92 -1.38 -5.72 0.27
N ILE A 93 -0.10 -5.74 -0.11
CA ILE A 93 0.88 -6.76 0.27
C ILE A 93 1.63 -6.36 1.53
N ALA A 94 2.00 -5.08 1.66
CA ALA A 94 2.67 -4.53 2.83
C ALA A 94 2.44 -3.01 2.98
N ILE A 95 2.53 -2.53 4.22
CA ILE A 95 2.48 -1.13 4.65
C ILE A 95 3.62 -0.93 5.64
N THR A 96 4.74 -0.40 5.19
CA THR A 96 5.96 -0.31 6.01
C THR A 96 6.66 1.03 5.79
N PRO A 97 7.39 1.58 6.78
CA PRO A 97 8.39 2.61 6.49
C PRO A 97 9.36 2.10 5.42
N HIS A 98 9.78 3.00 4.54
CA HIS A 98 10.90 2.73 3.64
C HIS A 98 12.14 2.41 4.50
N PRO A 99 12.91 1.36 4.15
CA PRO A 99 14.15 1.00 4.83
C PRO A 99 15.15 2.16 4.92
#